data_AF-A0A3S0ST53-F1
#
_entry.id   AF-A0A3S0ST53-F1
#
_cell.length_a   1.000
_cell.length_b   1.000
_cell.length_c   1.000
_cell.angle_alpha   90.00
_cell.angle_beta   90.00
_cell.angle_gamma   90.00
#
_symmetry.space_group_name_H-M   'P 1'
#
loop_
_entity.id
_entity.type
_entity.pdbx_description
1 polymer ?
#
loop_
_entity_poly.entity_id
_entity_poly.type
_entity_poly.pdbx_seq_one_letter_code
_entity_poly.pdbx_strand_id
1 'polypeptide(L)'
;MKTDIRRLGTSAQGIPVYAFRYIWGGPVFVGTMAQDLLAIRPEAVINTGSGYYMVDYDKLDIAMISLPKDGSFLTPEAAVALAVESGRMRSSVPHPQLVVQRTS
;
A
#
# COMPACT_ATOMS: atom_id res chain seq x y z
N MET A 1 -10.18 -5.95 -9.69
CA MET A 1 -8.95 -6.21 -10.47
C MET A 1 -8.13 -4.94 -10.41
N LYS A 2 -6.80 -5.05 -10.30
CA LYS A 2 -5.89 -3.90 -10.32
C LYS A 2 -5.25 -3.85 -11.71
N THR A 3 -5.04 -2.66 -12.25
CA THR A 3 -4.33 -2.37 -13.50
C THR A 3 -3.15 -1.44 -13.19
N ASP A 4 -2.20 -1.35 -14.12
CA ASP A 4 -1.08 -0.42 -14.05
C ASP A 4 -0.26 -0.55 -12.76
N ILE A 5 -0.03 -1.79 -12.32
CA ILE A 5 0.80 -2.08 -11.16
C ILE A 5 2.25 -1.74 -11.52
N ARG A 6 2.81 -0.71 -10.87
CA ARG A 6 4.20 -0.27 -11.02
C ARG A 6 4.87 -0.25 -9.67
N ARG A 7 6.01 -0.94 -9.56
CA ARG A 7 6.85 -0.84 -8.37
C ARG A 7 7.53 0.53 -8.36
N LEU A 8 7.29 1.30 -7.32
CA LEU A 8 7.88 2.62 -7.14
C LEU A 8 9.21 2.56 -6.39
N GLY A 9 9.33 1.62 -5.45
CA GLY A 9 10.52 1.51 -4.63
C GLY A 9 10.30 0.62 -3.43
N THR A 10 11.06 0.87 -2.36
CA THR A 10 11.01 0.10 -1.12
C THR A 10 11.19 1.04 0.06
N SER A 11 10.42 0.85 1.12
CA SER A 11 10.53 1.64 2.34
C SER A 11 11.82 1.32 3.09
N ALA A 12 12.16 2.14 4.08
CA ALA A 12 13.34 1.91 4.93
C ALA A 12 13.25 0.56 5.69
N GLN A 13 12.03 0.09 5.94
CA GLN A 13 11.74 -1.21 6.57
C GLN A 13 11.79 -2.39 5.58
N GLY A 14 12.19 -2.18 4.32
CA GLY A 14 12.24 -3.22 3.30
C GLY A 14 10.89 -3.51 2.64
N ILE A 15 9.86 -2.66 2.82
CA ILE A 15 8.52 -2.93 2.29
C ILE A 15 8.40 -2.40 0.85
N PRO A 16 8.11 -3.26 -0.14
CA PRO A 16 7.97 -2.81 -1.51
C PRO A 16 6.71 -1.96 -1.68
N VAL A 17 6.88 -0.80 -2.31
CA VAL A 17 5.81 0.17 -2.55
C VAL A 17 5.46 0.14 -4.04
N TYR A 18 4.17 0.06 -4.33
CA TYR A 18 3.59 -0.06 -5.65
C TYR A 18 2.55 1.02 -5.88
N ALA A 19 2.53 1.58 -7.08
CA ALA A 19 1.39 2.31 -7.62
C ALA A 19 0.50 1.33 -8.39
N PHE A 20 -0.81 1.39 -8.20
CA PHE A 20 -1.78 0.63 -8.99
C PHE A 20 -3.09 1.38 -9.08
N ARG A 21 -3.91 1.05 -10.08
CA ARG A 21 -5.25 1.61 -10.25
C ARG A 21 -6.29 0.48 -10.22
N TYR A 22 -7.49 0.75 -9.75
CA TYR A 22 -8.59 -0.22 -9.88
C TYR A 22 -9.21 -0.14 -11.28
N ILE A 23 -9.56 -1.30 -11.85
CA ILE A 23 -10.21 -1.39 -13.17
C ILE A 23 -11.56 -0.67 -13.22
N TRP A 24 -12.23 -0.54 -12.07
CA TRP A 24 -13.54 0.10 -11.93
C TRP A 24 -13.44 1.64 -11.97
N GLY A 25 -12.25 2.17 -12.26
CA GLY A 25 -11.94 3.59 -12.21
C GLY A 25 -11.53 4.06 -10.82
N GLY A 26 -11.19 5.34 -10.72
CA GLY A 26 -10.75 6.00 -9.50
C GLY A 26 -9.33 6.57 -9.58
N PRO A 27 -8.83 7.11 -8.44
CA PRO A 27 -7.47 7.60 -8.32
C PRO A 27 -6.44 6.48 -8.45
N VAL A 28 -5.17 6.85 -8.64
CA VAL A 28 -4.07 5.89 -8.53
C VAL A 28 -3.81 5.69 -7.05
N PHE A 29 -3.69 4.45 -6.61
CA PHE A 29 -3.36 4.11 -5.23
C PHE A 29 -1.90 3.74 -5.13
N VAL A 30 -1.24 4.21 -4.09
CA VAL A 30 0.14 3.84 -3.75
C VAL A 30 0.13 3.14 -2.40
N GLY A 31 0.71 1.95 -2.35
CA GLY A 31 0.78 1.11 -1.17
C GLY A 31 1.54 -0.18 -1.44
N THR A 32 1.49 -1.13 -0.51
CA THR A 32 2.19 -2.42 -0.66
C THR A 32 1.27 -3.54 -1.12
N MET A 33 1.85 -4.63 -1.59
CA MET A 33 1.16 -5.87 -1.92
C MET A 33 1.14 -6.80 -0.70
N ALA A 34 -0.03 -7.36 -0.39
CA ALA A 34 -0.15 -8.32 0.71
C ALA A 34 0.70 -9.57 0.51
N GLN A 35 0.86 -10.02 -0.74
CA GLN A 35 1.63 -11.23 -1.07
C GLN A 35 3.13 -11.06 -0.77
N ASP A 36 3.71 -9.90 -1.07
CA ASP A 36 5.11 -9.61 -0.73
C ASP A 36 5.31 -9.51 0.78
N LEU A 37 4.33 -8.92 1.48
CA LEU A 37 4.35 -8.84 2.93
C LEU A 37 4.32 -10.22 3.58
N LEU A 38 3.74 -11.27 2.98
CA LEU A 38 3.80 -12.61 3.57
C LEU A 38 5.24 -13.12 3.71
N ALA A 39 6.16 -12.70 2.82
CA ALA A 39 7.57 -13.07 2.88
C ALA A 39 8.40 -12.14 3.78
N ILE A 40 7.97 -10.87 3.94
CA ILE A 40 8.75 -9.84 4.65
C ILE A 40 8.24 -9.63 6.09
N ARG A 41 6.92 -9.48 6.24
CA ARG A 41 6.19 -9.23 7.49
C ARG A 41 4.80 -9.91 7.47
N PRO A 42 4.74 -11.24 7.62
CA PRO A 42 3.47 -11.96 7.65
C PRO A 42 2.55 -11.49 8.79
N GLU A 43 3.09 -10.92 9.88
CA GLU A 43 2.33 -10.36 11.01
C GLU A 43 1.48 -9.14 10.66
N ALA A 44 1.80 -8.46 9.56
CA ALA A 44 1.03 -7.33 9.01
C ALA A 44 -0.03 -7.78 7.99
N VAL A 45 -0.10 -9.08 7.69
CA VAL A 45 -1.05 -9.66 6.74
C VAL A 45 -2.04 -10.54 7.49
N ILE A 46 -3.31 -10.17 7.41
CA ILE A 46 -4.42 -10.93 7.95
C ILE A 46 -5.04 -11.71 6.80
N ASN A 47 -4.95 -13.05 6.84
CA ASN A 47 -5.64 -13.91 5.92
C ASN A 47 -7.10 -14.09 6.38
N THR A 48 -8.06 -13.66 5.57
CA THR A 48 -9.49 -13.76 5.93
C THR A 48 -10.08 -15.15 5.63
N GLY A 49 -9.28 -16.09 5.13
CA GLY A 49 -9.72 -17.43 4.70
C GLY A 49 -10.64 -17.43 3.47
N SER A 50 -11.06 -16.25 3.01
CA SER A 50 -12.08 -16.07 1.97
C SER A 50 -11.48 -15.81 0.58
N GLY A 51 -10.17 -16.03 0.39
CA GLY A 51 -9.44 -15.64 -0.83
C GLY A 51 -9.06 -14.15 -0.87
N TYR A 52 -8.98 -13.50 0.29
CA TYR A 52 -8.53 -12.12 0.41
C TYR A 52 -7.51 -11.98 1.55
N TYR A 53 -6.50 -11.15 1.32
CA TYR A 53 -5.59 -10.68 2.35
C TYR A 53 -5.95 -9.27 2.78
N MET A 54 -5.95 -9.02 4.07
CA MET A 54 -6.02 -7.68 4.64
C MET A 54 -4.62 -7.27 5.07
N VAL A 55 -4.17 -6.11 4.61
CA VAL A 55 -2.92 -5.51 5.09
C VAL A 55 -3.24 -4.54 6.20
N ASP A 56 -2.61 -4.76 7.35
CA ASP A 56 -2.62 -3.85 8.49
C ASP A 56 -1.49 -2.84 8.35
N TYR A 57 -1.83 -1.66 7.83
CA TYR A 57 -0.86 -0.58 7.63
C TYR A 57 -0.38 0.06 8.95
N ASP A 58 -1.05 -0.20 10.08
CA ASP A 58 -0.59 0.32 11.38
C ASP A 58 0.72 -0.34 11.83
N LYS A 59 0.92 -1.59 11.40
CA LYS A 59 2.17 -2.34 11.63
C LYS A 59 3.28 -2.02 10.62
N LEU A 60 3.02 -1.12 9.68
CA LEU A 60 3.94 -0.76 8.62
C LEU A 60 4.40 0.69 8.77
N ASP A 61 5.58 1.00 8.23
CA ASP A 61 6.10 2.38 8.16
C ASP A 61 5.53 3.17 6.98
N ILE A 62 4.64 2.55 6.20
CA ILE A 62 3.98 3.14 5.04
C ILE A 62 2.49 3.21 5.31
N ALA A 63 1.80 4.12 4.63
CA ALA A 63 0.35 4.17 4.57
C ALA A 63 -0.14 4.07 3.13
N MET A 64 -1.38 3.60 2.95
CA MET A 64 -2.03 3.67 1.66
C MET A 64 -2.43 5.11 1.37
N ILE A 65 -1.94 5.65 0.26
CA ILE A 65 -2.27 6.98 -0.26
C ILE A 65 -2.98 6.86 -1.61
N SER A 66 -3.87 7.80 -1.91
CA SER A 66 -4.52 7.93 -3.22
C SER A 66 -4.00 9.18 -3.90
N LEU A 67 -3.36 9.03 -5.05
CA LEU A 67 -2.94 10.12 -5.91
C LEU A 67 -4.10 10.53 -6.82
N PRO A 68 -4.44 11.84 -6.86
CA PRO A 68 -5.42 12.35 -7.81
C PRO A 68 -4.98 12.07 -9.25
N LYS A 69 -5.93 11.98 -10.18
CA LYS A 69 -5.70 11.65 -11.60
C LYS A 69 -4.69 12.60 -12.28
N ASP A 70 -4.58 13.82 -11.77
CA ASP A 70 -3.67 14.88 -12.26
C ASP A 70 -2.28 14.84 -11.60
N GLY A 71 -2.07 13.96 -10.61
CA GLY A 71 -0.84 13.76 -9.84
C GLY A 71 0.26 12.98 -10.59
N SER A 72 0.15 12.87 -11.91
CA SER A 72 1.08 12.19 -12.83
C SER A 72 2.53 12.70 -12.78
N PHE A 73 2.80 13.76 -12.02
CA PHE A 73 4.10 14.43 -11.93
C PHE A 73 4.92 14.02 -10.69
N LEU A 74 4.36 13.23 -9.77
CA LEU A 74 5.15 12.76 -8.63
C LEU A 74 6.11 11.66 -9.09
N THR A 75 7.40 11.87 -8.83
CA THR A 75 8.40 10.84 -9.09
C THR A 75 8.15 9.63 -8.18
N PRO A 76 8.58 8.41 -8.57
CA PRO A 76 8.46 7.23 -7.72
C PRO A 76 8.99 7.44 -6.30
N GLU A 77 10.09 8.18 -6.17
CA GLU A 77 10.73 8.50 -4.90
C GLU A 77 9.84 9.41 -4.04
N ALA A 78 9.23 10.43 -4.64
CA ALA A 78 8.31 11.33 -3.94
C ALA A 78 7.04 10.59 -3.47
N ALA A 79 6.51 9.71 -4.31
CA ALA A 79 5.35 8.88 -3.95
C ALA A 79 5.67 7.89 -2.82
N VAL A 80 6.86 7.29 -2.83
CA VAL A 80 7.35 6.44 -1.72
C VAL A 80 7.52 7.27 -0.45
N ALA A 81 8.18 8.43 -0.54
CA ALA A 81 8.39 9.32 0.60
C ALA A 81 7.06 9.74 1.23
N LEU A 82 6.08 10.14 0.41
CA LEU A 82 4.74 10.52 0.88
C LEU A 82 4.01 9.36 1.55
N ALA A 83 4.11 8.14 1.00
CA ALA A 83 3.53 6.95 1.61
C ALA A 83 4.18 6.63 2.96
N VAL A 84 5.50 6.74 3.08
CA VAL A 84 6.25 6.53 4.33
C VAL A 84 5.90 7.61 5.36
N GLU A 85 5.90 8.87 4.96
CA GLU A 85 5.56 10.01 5.82
C GLU A 85 4.13 9.88 6.36
N SER A 86 3.19 9.49 5.49
CA SER A 86 1.81 9.22 5.88
C SER A 86 1.68 8.05 6.87
N GLY A 87 2.50 7.01 6.76
CA GLY A 87 2.55 5.90 7.73
C GLY A 87 3.05 6.36 9.10
N ARG A 88 4.12 7.16 9.12
CA ARG A 88 4.67 7.73 10.36
C ARG A 88 3.73 8.70 11.06
N MET A 89 2.92 9.46 10.30
CA MET A 89 1.91 10.35 10.89
C MET A 89 0.67 9.60 11.37
N ARG A 90 0.35 8.43 10.78
CA ARG A 90 -0.85 7.66 11.16
C ARG A 90 -0.68 6.80 12.39
N SER A 91 0.53 6.38 12.72
CA SER A 91 0.82 5.61 13.94
C SER A 91 0.47 6.35 15.25
N SER A 92 0.10 7.64 15.19
CA SER A 92 -0.47 8.39 16.31
C SER A 92 -2.00 8.44 16.37
N VAL A 93 -2.72 7.80 15.43
CA VAL A 93 -4.20 7.82 15.35
C VAL A 93 -4.74 6.39 15.47
N PRO A 94 -5.66 6.09 16.43
CA PRO A 94 -6.01 4.71 16.81
C PRO A 94 -6.95 3.96 15.82
N HIS A 95 -6.95 4.30 14.53
CA HIS A 95 -7.80 3.64 13.54
C HIS A 95 -6.94 2.81 12.56
N PRO A 96 -6.92 1.47 12.68
CA PRO A 96 -6.12 0.62 11.82
C PRO A 96 -6.63 0.73 10.38
N GLN A 97 -5.73 1.12 9.47
CA GLN A 97 -6.05 1.13 8.05
C GLN A 97 -5.89 -0.29 7.50
N LEU A 98 -7.02 -1.00 7.43
CA LEU A 98 -7.10 -2.34 6.83
C LEU A 98 -7.46 -2.25 5.36
N VAL A 99 -6.57 -2.73 4.50
CA VAL A 99 -6.80 -2.74 3.04
C VAL A 99 -6.96 -4.15 2.54
N VAL A 100 -8.13 -4.45 1.99
CA VAL A 100 -8.44 -5.74 1.37
C VAL A 100 -7.80 -5.85 -0.01
N GLN A 101 -7.03 -6.90 -0.21
CA GLN A 101 -6.36 -7.25 -1.45
C GLN A 101 -6.75 -8.68 -1.83
N ARG A 102 -6.99 -8.93 -3.11
CA ARG A 102 -7.29 -10.29 -3.58
C ARG A 102 -6.02 -11.14 -3.56
N THR A 103 -6.16 -12.39 -3.16
CA THR A 103 -5.15 -13.42 -3.44
C THR A 103 -5.25 -13.69 -4.94
N SER A 104 -4.30 -13.16 -5.73
CA SER A 104 -4.27 -13.44 -7.17
C SER A 104 -4.03 -14.91 -7.46
#